data_AF-A0AA47NY74-F1
#
_entry.id   AF-A0AA47NY74-F1
#
_cell.length_a   1.000
_cell.length_b   1.000
_cell.length_c   1.000
_cell.angle_alpha   90.00
_cell.angle_beta   90.00
_cell.angle_gamma   90.00
#
_symmetry.space_group_name_H-M   'P 1'
#
loop_
_entity.id
_entity.type
_entity.pdbx_description
1 polymer ?
#
loop_
_entity_poly.entity_id
_entity_poly.type
_entity_poly.pdbx_seq_one_letter_code
_entity_poly.pdbx_strand_id
1 'polypeptide(L)'
;MSNLIETQYEHERKKFKERLAAAWGVSIGLDLWTKKGLTVSFLAISACYFCVEQGKPAHILLALEQVAHPHTAQSIKACVDKMYARVPSCRHGNGPETVCGAYHTTCDSTLQKETTVKRVLDKTRSVVKLFRKSSVATQRLLDQCGLIVVNDCPTRWSSTFNMVTRLLTVKDAVCQIANDMGWDSLLTSEWQKLSSVHDLLLPFAEHTKTLQSDTTSMSLVVPALFDLLSHLNDFAENTRYRDLAALENEIKSEPAFCLHLGFNR
;
A
#
# COMPACT_ATOMS: atom_id res chain seq x y z
N MET A 1 -5.21 -38.04 -14.90
CA MET A 1 -4.31 -37.18 -14.11
C MET A 1 -4.96 -35.88 -13.62
N SER A 2 -6.27 -35.67 -13.87
CA SER A 2 -6.97 -34.40 -13.61
C SER A 2 -7.61 -34.25 -12.20
N ASN A 3 -7.76 -35.31 -11.41
CA ASN A 3 -8.50 -35.25 -10.13
C ASN A 3 -7.65 -34.96 -8.89
N LEU A 4 -6.32 -35.03 -8.94
CA LEU A 4 -5.50 -34.92 -7.72
C LEU A 4 -5.50 -33.50 -7.15
N ILE A 5 -5.43 -32.48 -8.02
CA ILE A 5 -5.47 -31.07 -7.62
C ILE A 5 -6.84 -30.72 -7.03
N GLU A 6 -7.91 -31.16 -7.68
CA GLU A 6 -9.28 -30.89 -7.23
C GLU A 6 -9.59 -31.60 -5.90
N THR A 7 -9.15 -32.85 -5.75
CA THR A 7 -9.30 -33.60 -4.49
C THR A 7 -8.51 -32.94 -3.36
N GLN A 8 -7.28 -32.51 -3.62
CA GLN A 8 -6.47 -31.79 -2.63
C GLN A 8 -7.10 -30.45 -2.26
N TYR A 9 -7.62 -29.72 -3.25
CA TYR A 9 -8.31 -28.46 -3.04
C TYR A 9 -9.54 -28.63 -2.16
N GLU A 10 -10.42 -29.59 -2.45
CA GLU A 10 -11.62 -29.83 -1.66
C GLU A 10 -11.29 -30.32 -0.24
N HIS A 11 -10.23 -31.12 -0.08
CA HIS A 11 -9.74 -31.53 1.23
C HIS A 11 -9.29 -30.33 2.08
N GLU A 12 -8.42 -29.47 1.54
CA GLU A 12 -7.95 -28.28 2.25
C GLU A 12 -9.11 -27.29 2.49
N ARG A 13 -10.00 -27.11 1.50
CA ARG A 13 -11.18 -26.25 1.62
C ARG A 13 -12.09 -26.68 2.77
N LYS A 14 -12.32 -27.99 2.95
CA LYS A 14 -13.11 -28.51 4.06
C LYS A 14 -12.46 -28.20 5.41
N LYS A 15 -11.17 -28.49 5.54
CA LYS A 15 -10.37 -28.20 6.74
C LYS A 15 -10.39 -26.71 7.10
N PHE A 16 -10.27 -25.83 6.11
CA PHE A 16 -10.35 -24.39 6.33
C PHE A 16 -11.74 -23.91 6.73
N LYS A 17 -12.81 -24.46 6.15
CA LYS A 17 -14.19 -24.16 6.57
C LYS A 17 -14.42 -24.52 8.03
N GLU A 18 -13.93 -25.67 8.48
CA GLU A 18 -14.04 -26.12 9.87
C GLU A 18 -13.31 -25.16 10.82
N ARG A 19 -12.08 -24.76 10.46
CA ARG A 19 -11.29 -23.79 11.23
C ARG A 19 -11.94 -22.42 11.30
N LEU A 20 -12.45 -21.91 10.18
CA LEU A 20 -13.14 -20.63 10.12
C LEU A 20 -14.44 -20.66 10.95
N ALA A 21 -15.18 -21.76 10.89
CA ALA A 21 -16.40 -21.95 11.69
C ALA A 21 -16.14 -22.06 13.20
N ALA A 22 -14.93 -22.43 13.60
CA ALA A 22 -14.48 -22.47 15.00
C ALA A 22 -13.88 -21.13 15.47
N ALA A 23 -13.59 -20.19 14.56
CA ALA A 23 -13.06 -18.90 14.91
C ALA A 23 -14.08 -18.08 15.71
N TRP A 24 -13.60 -17.38 16.73
CA TRP A 24 -14.42 -16.48 17.54
C TRP A 24 -14.80 -15.20 16.79
N GLY A 25 -13.89 -14.71 15.93
CA GLY A 25 -14.09 -13.55 15.08
C GLY A 25 -13.17 -13.61 13.86
N VAL A 26 -13.58 -12.91 12.80
CA VAL A 26 -12.87 -12.86 11.52
C VAL A 26 -12.82 -11.41 11.05
N SER A 27 -11.64 -10.96 10.64
CA SER A 27 -11.48 -9.70 9.91
C SER A 27 -11.44 -9.99 8.42
N ILE A 28 -12.18 -9.23 7.63
CA ILE A 28 -12.24 -9.41 6.17
C ILE A 28 -11.45 -8.28 5.50
N GLY A 29 -10.51 -8.66 4.64
CA GLY A 29 -9.73 -7.77 3.80
C GLY A 29 -10.18 -7.87 2.34
N LEU A 30 -10.38 -6.70 1.71
CA LEU A 30 -10.66 -6.59 0.28
C LEU A 30 -9.40 -6.06 -0.42
N ASP A 31 -8.93 -6.75 -1.45
CA ASP A 31 -7.82 -6.29 -2.29
C ASP A 31 -8.24 -6.25 -3.76
N LEU A 32 -8.03 -5.11 -4.40
CA LEU A 32 -8.33 -4.89 -5.82
C LEU A 32 -7.05 -4.44 -6.51
N TRP A 33 -6.60 -5.20 -7.50
CA TRP A 33 -5.42 -4.85 -8.28
C TRP A 33 -5.60 -5.12 -9.77
N THR A 34 -4.83 -4.41 -10.59
CA THR A 34 -4.82 -4.57 -12.04
C THR A 34 -3.46 -5.11 -12.48
N LYS A 35 -3.47 -6.09 -13.39
CA LYS A 35 -2.25 -6.65 -13.99
C LYS A 35 -1.48 -5.55 -14.74
N LYS A 36 -0.16 -5.61 -14.68
CA LYS A 36 0.74 -4.73 -15.44
C LYS A 36 0.35 -4.76 -16.93
N GLY A 37 0.10 -3.59 -17.51
CA GLY A 37 -0.46 -3.45 -18.87
C GLY A 37 -1.98 -3.29 -18.93
N LEU A 38 -2.66 -3.16 -17.80
CA LEU A 38 -4.10 -2.86 -17.67
C LEU A 38 -5.02 -3.89 -18.37
N THR A 39 -4.53 -5.12 -18.60
CA THR A 39 -5.25 -6.12 -19.40
C THR A 39 -6.39 -6.80 -18.62
N VAL A 40 -6.21 -6.96 -17.30
CA VAL A 40 -7.16 -7.65 -16.42
C VAL A 40 -7.07 -7.09 -15.01
N SER A 41 -8.19 -7.00 -14.30
CA SER A 41 -8.25 -6.62 -12.89
C SER A 41 -8.82 -7.77 -12.06
N PHE A 42 -8.34 -7.90 -10.83
CA PHE A 42 -8.74 -8.93 -9.89
C PHE A 42 -9.19 -8.31 -8.58
N LEU A 43 -10.25 -8.86 -8.00
CA LEU A 43 -10.76 -8.57 -6.67
C LEU A 43 -10.60 -9.82 -5.81
N ALA A 44 -9.98 -9.68 -4.65
CA ALA A 44 -9.85 -10.74 -3.65
C ALA A 44 -10.58 -10.36 -2.37
N ILE A 45 -11.25 -11.36 -1.78
CA ILE A 45 -11.67 -11.35 -0.38
C ILE A 45 -10.74 -12.28 0.38
N SER A 46 -10.10 -11.75 1.41
CA SER A 46 -9.28 -12.51 2.35
C SER A 46 -9.84 -12.39 3.76
N ALA A 47 -9.52 -13.35 4.62
CA ALA A 47 -9.89 -13.34 6.02
C ALA A 47 -8.66 -13.57 6.89
N CYS A 48 -8.58 -12.79 7.97
CA CYS A 48 -7.66 -13.01 9.07
C CYS A 48 -8.45 -13.45 10.30
N TYR A 49 -8.03 -14.54 10.94
CA TYR A 49 -8.68 -15.08 12.13
C TYR A 49 -7.66 -15.75 13.06
N PHE A 50 -7.99 -15.87 14.34
CA PHE A 50 -7.16 -16.62 15.27
C PHE A 50 -7.47 -18.12 15.18
N CYS A 51 -6.51 -18.92 14.73
CA CYS A 51 -6.67 -20.37 14.62
C CYS A 51 -6.39 -21.02 15.97
N VAL A 52 -7.46 -21.43 16.67
CA VAL A 52 -7.38 -22.05 18.01
C VAL A 52 -6.50 -23.30 18.00
N GLU A 53 -6.62 -24.15 16.98
CA GLU A 53 -5.81 -25.38 16.84
C GLU A 53 -4.30 -25.10 16.80
N GLN A 54 -3.90 -23.98 16.20
CA GLN A 54 -2.49 -23.64 15.96
C GLN A 54 -1.97 -22.60 16.96
N GLY A 55 -2.82 -22.04 17.81
CA GLY A 55 -2.48 -20.99 18.76
C GLY A 55 -1.90 -19.73 18.11
N LYS A 56 -2.26 -19.43 16.85
CA LYS A 56 -1.71 -18.29 16.10
C LYS A 56 -2.72 -17.67 15.13
N PRO A 57 -2.51 -16.41 14.72
CA PRO A 57 -3.23 -15.81 13.59
C PRO A 57 -3.01 -16.62 12.31
N ALA A 58 -4.07 -16.75 11.52
CA ALA A 58 -4.06 -17.40 10.22
C ALA A 58 -4.75 -16.51 9.18
N HIS A 59 -4.14 -16.44 8.01
CA HIS A 59 -4.68 -15.72 6.85
C HIS A 59 -5.18 -16.71 5.80
N ILE A 60 -6.34 -16.44 5.21
CA ILE A 60 -6.93 -17.27 4.17
C ILE A 60 -7.55 -16.44 3.05
N LEU A 61 -7.32 -16.84 1.80
CA LEU A 61 -8.04 -16.30 0.66
C LEU A 61 -9.41 -16.96 0.57
N LEU A 62 -10.49 -16.18 0.72
CA LEU A 62 -11.87 -16.67 0.69
C LEU A 62 -12.43 -16.71 -0.74
N ALA A 63 -12.15 -15.67 -1.52
CA ALA A 63 -12.61 -15.58 -2.90
C ALA A 63 -11.64 -14.73 -3.72
N LEU A 64 -11.51 -15.07 -5.00
CA LEU A 64 -10.76 -14.31 -6.00
C LEU A 64 -11.58 -14.30 -7.29
N GLU A 65 -11.88 -13.12 -7.80
CA GLU A 65 -12.66 -12.95 -9.03
C GLU A 65 -11.94 -11.97 -9.96
N GLN A 66 -11.99 -12.26 -11.26
CA GLN A 66 -11.56 -11.30 -12.27
C GLN A 66 -12.70 -10.29 -12.49
N VAL A 67 -12.40 -9.01 -12.29
CA VAL A 67 -13.37 -7.92 -12.53
C VAL A 67 -13.34 -7.54 -14.00
N ALA A 68 -14.51 -7.58 -14.64
CA ALA A 68 -14.66 -7.13 -16.02
C ALA A 68 -14.63 -5.59 -16.10
N HIS A 69 -14.14 -5.06 -17.22
CA HIS A 69 -14.21 -3.63 -17.50
C HIS A 69 -15.63 -3.26 -17.99
N PRO A 70 -16.20 -2.09 -17.62
CA PRO A 70 -15.61 -1.00 -16.83
C PRO A 70 -15.66 -1.22 -15.32
N HIS A 71 -14.63 -0.73 -14.61
CA HIS A 71 -14.52 -0.78 -13.14
C HIS A 71 -15.27 0.39 -12.48
N THR A 72 -16.59 0.43 -12.65
CA THR A 72 -17.45 1.39 -11.97
C THR A 72 -17.69 0.97 -10.52
N ALA A 73 -18.05 1.91 -9.65
CA ALA A 73 -18.42 1.59 -8.26
C ALA A 73 -19.53 0.52 -8.18
N GLN A 74 -20.48 0.54 -9.13
CA GLN A 74 -21.56 -0.44 -9.22
C GLN A 74 -21.06 -1.84 -9.62
N SER A 75 -20.14 -1.94 -10.59
CA SER A 75 -19.61 -3.25 -11.02
C SER A 75 -18.71 -3.87 -9.95
N ILE A 76 -17.93 -3.05 -9.24
CA ILE A 76 -17.15 -3.49 -8.08
C ILE A 76 -18.09 -3.94 -6.97
N LYS A 77 -19.13 -3.17 -6.62
CA LYS A 77 -20.11 -3.56 -5.59
C LYS A 77 -20.77 -4.90 -5.93
N ALA A 78 -21.23 -5.08 -7.16
CA ALA A 78 -21.85 -6.35 -7.59
C ALA A 78 -20.88 -7.53 -7.49
N CYS A 79 -19.59 -7.32 -7.78
CA CYS A 79 -18.54 -8.32 -7.63
C CYS A 79 -18.31 -8.67 -6.15
N VAL A 80 -18.23 -7.66 -5.28
CA VAL A 80 -18.12 -7.80 -3.83
C VAL A 80 -19.32 -8.58 -3.28
N ASP A 81 -20.56 -8.17 -3.59
CA ASP A 81 -21.78 -8.84 -3.12
C ASP A 81 -21.81 -10.33 -3.53
N LYS A 82 -21.44 -10.63 -4.79
CA LYS A 82 -21.31 -11.99 -5.32
C LYS A 82 -20.28 -12.82 -4.54
N MET A 83 -19.16 -12.21 -4.16
CA MET A 83 -18.11 -12.90 -3.42
C MET A 83 -18.48 -13.09 -1.94
N TYR A 84 -19.11 -12.09 -1.31
CA TYR A 84 -19.60 -12.16 0.08
C TYR A 84 -20.65 -13.26 0.26
N ALA A 85 -21.54 -13.47 -0.71
CA ALA A 85 -22.50 -14.57 -0.69
C ALA A 85 -21.85 -15.97 -0.62
N ARG A 86 -20.56 -16.08 -0.93
CA ARG A 86 -19.78 -17.33 -0.87
C ARG A 86 -18.95 -17.46 0.41
N VAL A 87 -18.88 -16.41 1.22
CA VAL A 87 -18.12 -16.41 2.48
C VAL A 87 -18.91 -17.20 3.54
N PRO A 88 -18.30 -18.21 4.19
CA PRO A 88 -18.98 -18.95 5.25
C PRO A 88 -19.31 -18.05 6.45
N SER A 89 -20.54 -18.15 6.96
CA SER A 89 -20.96 -17.45 8.18
C SER A 89 -20.27 -18.05 9.42
N CYS A 90 -19.79 -17.18 10.32
CA CYS A 90 -19.11 -17.59 11.56
C CYS A 90 -20.14 -17.73 12.70
N ARG A 91 -19.95 -18.73 13.59
CA ARG A 91 -20.95 -19.14 14.61
C ARG A 91 -21.32 -18.08 15.65
N HIS A 92 -20.52 -17.03 15.84
CA HIS A 92 -20.72 -16.01 16.88
C HIS A 92 -20.95 -14.60 16.31
N GLY A 93 -21.42 -14.48 15.07
CA GLY A 93 -21.60 -13.22 14.34
C GLY A 93 -22.66 -12.26 14.92
N ASN A 94 -22.30 -11.56 16.00
CA ASN A 94 -22.81 -10.23 16.38
C ASN A 94 -21.62 -9.31 16.74
N GLY A 95 -20.43 -9.58 16.20
CA GLY A 95 -19.25 -8.72 16.32
C GLY A 95 -19.11 -7.82 15.09
N PRO A 96 -18.58 -6.59 15.23
CA PRO A 96 -18.48 -5.64 14.12
C PRO A 96 -17.60 -6.21 13.00
N GLU A 97 -18.19 -6.39 11.81
CA GLU A 97 -17.48 -6.65 10.57
C GLU A 97 -16.51 -5.50 10.31
N THR A 98 -15.27 -5.64 10.76
CA THR A 98 -14.27 -4.57 10.60
C THR A 98 -13.52 -4.83 9.31
N VAL A 99 -13.89 -4.11 8.25
CA VAL A 99 -13.20 -4.10 6.97
C VAL A 99 -11.89 -3.33 7.14
N CYS A 100 -10.78 -4.06 7.28
CA CYS A 100 -9.45 -3.47 7.37
C CYS A 100 -8.91 -3.25 5.95
N GLY A 101 -9.24 -2.09 5.34
CA GLY A 101 -8.77 -1.78 3.98
C GLY A 101 -8.56 -0.30 3.66
N ALA A 102 -8.82 0.62 4.59
CA ALA A 102 -9.02 2.03 4.24
C ALA A 102 -7.73 2.86 4.03
N TYR A 103 -6.55 2.42 4.49
CA TYR A 103 -5.36 3.29 4.51
C TYR A 103 -4.59 3.36 3.18
N HIS A 104 -4.80 2.41 2.26
CA HIS A 104 -3.97 2.32 1.06
C HIS A 104 -4.33 3.37 -0.01
N THR A 105 -5.60 3.79 -0.09
CA THR A 105 -6.13 4.61 -1.20
C THR A 105 -6.02 6.12 -0.99
N THR A 106 -5.82 6.57 0.25
CA THR A 106 -5.86 7.99 0.59
C THR A 106 -4.67 8.76 0.04
N CYS A 107 -3.45 8.25 0.23
CA CYS A 107 -2.24 8.95 -0.21
C CYS A 107 -2.07 9.00 -1.75
N ASP A 108 -2.67 8.06 -2.48
CA ASP A 108 -2.55 7.97 -3.94
C ASP A 108 -3.08 9.21 -4.66
N SER A 109 -4.26 9.68 -4.26
CA SER A 109 -4.92 10.79 -4.94
C SER A 109 -4.30 12.14 -4.57
N THR A 110 -3.88 12.29 -3.31
CA THR A 110 -3.41 13.57 -2.75
C THR A 110 -2.04 13.96 -3.29
N LEU A 111 -1.09 13.03 -3.36
CA LEU A 111 0.26 13.30 -3.89
C LEU A 111 0.26 13.69 -5.38
N GLN A 112 -0.70 13.20 -6.16
CA GLN A 112 -0.80 13.52 -7.58
C GLN A 112 -1.57 14.83 -7.85
N LYS A 113 -2.39 15.30 -6.92
CA LYS A 113 -3.11 16.58 -7.02
C LYS A 113 -2.19 17.78 -6.81
N GLU A 114 -1.22 17.66 -5.90
CA GLU A 114 -0.28 18.75 -5.62
C GLU A 114 0.75 18.94 -6.74
N THR A 115 0.57 20.01 -7.52
CA THR A 115 1.29 20.26 -8.78
C THR A 115 2.81 20.36 -8.61
N THR A 116 3.27 20.98 -7.53
CA THR A 116 4.68 21.19 -7.23
C THR A 116 5.37 19.91 -6.78
N VAL A 117 4.70 19.08 -5.98
CA VAL A 117 5.16 17.74 -5.57
C VAL A 117 5.23 16.83 -6.79
N LYS A 118 4.16 16.82 -7.59
CA LYS A 118 4.09 16.06 -8.85
C LYS A 118 5.25 16.39 -9.78
N ARG A 119 5.61 17.68 -9.96
CA ARG A 119 6.74 18.09 -10.80
C ARG A 119 8.08 17.52 -10.33
N VAL A 120 8.34 17.51 -9.02
CA VAL A 120 9.57 16.94 -8.45
C VAL A 120 9.59 15.42 -8.64
N LEU A 121 8.46 14.74 -8.42
CA LEU A 121 8.33 13.31 -8.66
C LEU A 121 8.52 12.94 -10.14
N ASP A 122 7.99 13.74 -11.07
CA ASP A 122 8.14 13.51 -12.52
C ASP A 122 9.60 13.66 -12.98
N LYS A 123 10.34 14.62 -12.43
CA LYS A 123 11.80 14.73 -12.65
C LYS A 123 12.56 13.56 -12.05
N THR A 124 12.20 13.17 -10.83
CA THR A 124 12.78 12.00 -10.13
C THR A 124 12.63 10.73 -10.98
N ARG A 125 11.43 10.49 -11.52
CA ARG A 125 11.15 9.39 -12.45
C ARG A 125 12.02 9.44 -13.70
N SER A 126 12.27 10.63 -14.23
CA SER A 126 13.14 10.81 -15.41
C SER A 126 14.58 10.40 -15.12
N VAL A 127 15.14 10.83 -13.97
CA VAL A 127 16.48 10.41 -13.53
C VAL A 127 16.55 8.89 -13.33
N VAL A 128 15.59 8.30 -12.61
CA VAL A 128 15.53 6.84 -12.40
C VAL A 128 15.47 6.09 -13.74
N LYS A 129 14.67 6.56 -14.70
CA LYS A 129 14.58 5.99 -16.05
C LYS A 129 15.91 6.07 -16.82
N LEU A 130 16.66 7.17 -16.69
CA LEU A 130 17.98 7.30 -17.33
C LEU A 130 18.97 6.26 -16.80
N PHE A 131 19.09 6.16 -15.48
CA PHE A 131 19.93 5.13 -14.83
C PHE A 131 19.52 3.72 -15.24
N ARG A 132 18.21 3.44 -15.26
CA ARG A 132 17.64 2.15 -15.67
C ARG A 132 17.90 1.77 -17.13
N LYS A 133 18.11 2.75 -18.02
CA LYS A 133 18.42 2.54 -19.44
C LYS A 133 19.91 2.34 -19.70
N SER A 134 20.78 2.90 -18.86
CA SER A 134 22.23 2.79 -19.01
C SER A 134 22.77 1.62 -18.19
N SER A 135 23.27 0.60 -18.90
CA SER A 135 23.96 -0.52 -18.27
C SER A 135 25.22 -0.07 -17.52
N VAL A 136 25.96 0.90 -18.08
CA VAL A 136 27.18 1.45 -17.47
C VAL A 136 26.86 2.17 -16.15
N ALA A 137 25.85 3.05 -16.13
CA ALA A 137 25.48 3.77 -14.91
C ALA A 137 24.90 2.83 -13.85
N THR A 138 24.11 1.84 -14.26
CA THR A 138 23.59 0.80 -13.35
C THR A 138 24.72 -0.01 -12.74
N GLN A 139 25.73 -0.40 -13.53
CA GLN A 139 26.87 -1.17 -13.03
C GLN A 139 27.70 -0.34 -12.05
N ARG A 140 28.03 0.92 -12.38
CA ARG A 140 28.75 1.80 -11.46
C ARG A 140 28.01 2.00 -10.13
N LEU A 141 26.69 2.11 -10.17
CA LEU A 141 25.87 2.24 -8.97
C LEU A 141 25.91 0.97 -8.11
N LEU A 142 25.88 -0.21 -8.75
CA LEU A 142 26.08 -1.50 -8.08
C LEU A 142 27.47 -1.60 -7.46
N ASP A 143 28.51 -1.17 -8.16
CA ASP A 143 29.89 -1.25 -7.68
C ASP A 143 30.11 -0.32 -6.47
N GLN A 144 29.47 0.87 -6.45
CA GLN A 144 29.61 1.84 -5.36
C GLN A 144 28.71 1.55 -4.15
N CYS A 145 27.47 1.12 -4.37
CA CYS A 145 26.45 1.03 -3.31
C CYS A 145 25.89 -0.39 -3.10
N GLY A 146 26.18 -1.36 -3.97
CA GLY A 146 25.54 -2.68 -3.97
C GLY A 146 24.05 -2.65 -4.28
N LEU A 147 23.51 -1.50 -4.70
CA LEU A 147 22.09 -1.26 -4.89
C LEU A 147 21.82 -0.65 -6.26
N ILE A 148 20.62 -0.91 -6.79
CA ILE A 148 20.09 -0.26 -8.00
C ILE A 148 18.90 0.63 -7.66
N VAL A 149 18.66 1.63 -8.52
CA VAL A 149 17.42 2.42 -8.50
C VAL A 149 16.22 1.57 -8.92
N VAL A 150 15.04 1.92 -8.41
CA VAL A 150 13.78 1.19 -8.60
C VAL A 150 12.76 2.10 -9.27
N ASN A 151 12.04 1.60 -10.28
CA ASN A 151 10.94 2.35 -10.91
C ASN A 151 9.71 2.36 -10.01
N ASP A 152 8.95 3.45 -10.04
CA ASP A 152 7.65 3.51 -9.37
C ASP A 152 6.50 3.01 -10.25
N CYS A 153 5.35 2.85 -9.61
CA CYS A 153 4.04 2.76 -10.24
C CYS A 153 3.29 4.04 -9.85
N PRO A 154 3.05 4.99 -10.77
CA PRO A 154 2.48 6.30 -10.42
C PRO A 154 1.10 6.25 -9.77
N THR A 155 0.37 5.15 -9.95
CA THR A 155 -0.96 4.91 -9.37
C THR A 155 -0.90 4.21 -8.00
N ARG A 156 0.28 4.06 -7.40
CA ARG A 156 0.46 3.44 -6.09
C ARG A 156 1.59 4.14 -5.32
N TRP A 157 1.23 4.89 -4.30
CA TRP A 157 2.08 5.78 -3.51
C TRP A 157 3.18 4.99 -2.82
N SER A 158 2.90 3.76 -2.37
CA SER A 158 3.90 2.89 -1.75
C SER A 158 5.04 2.56 -2.72
N SER A 159 4.75 2.43 -4.03
CA SER A 159 5.78 2.26 -5.06
C SER A 159 6.58 3.55 -5.29
N THR A 160 5.91 4.71 -5.26
CA THR A 160 6.56 6.02 -5.34
C THR A 160 7.47 6.25 -4.13
N PHE A 161 6.99 5.99 -2.92
CA PHE A 161 7.74 6.06 -1.67
C PHE A 161 8.97 5.15 -1.70
N ASN A 162 8.83 3.91 -2.18
CA ASN A 162 9.96 2.98 -2.31
C ASN A 162 11.02 3.48 -3.32
N MET A 163 10.60 4.03 -4.46
CA MET A 163 11.52 4.66 -5.43
C MET A 163 12.28 5.83 -4.77
N VAL A 164 11.56 6.71 -4.08
CA VAL A 164 12.15 7.88 -3.40
C VAL A 164 13.13 7.45 -2.31
N THR A 165 12.71 6.55 -1.42
CA THR A 165 13.54 6.01 -0.34
C THR A 165 14.82 5.42 -0.90
N ARG A 166 14.72 4.55 -1.93
CA ARG A 166 15.88 3.94 -2.57
C ARG A 166 16.79 4.99 -3.18
N LEU A 167 16.23 5.97 -3.89
CA LEU A 167 17.01 7.00 -4.55
C LEU A 167 17.75 7.89 -3.55
N LEU A 168 17.11 8.24 -2.43
CA LEU A 168 17.75 8.99 -1.34
C LEU A 168 18.89 8.20 -0.69
N THR A 169 18.76 6.88 -0.55
CA THR A 169 19.85 6.03 -0.03
C THR A 169 21.09 6.04 -0.93
N VAL A 170 20.91 6.12 -2.26
CA VAL A 170 22.02 6.11 -3.23
C VAL A 170 22.34 7.51 -3.79
N LYS A 171 21.88 8.57 -3.11
CA LYS A 171 21.92 9.96 -3.58
C LYS A 171 23.31 10.39 -4.04
N ASP A 172 24.33 10.17 -3.22
CA ASP A 172 25.68 10.66 -3.48
C ASP A 172 26.28 10.00 -4.73
N ALA A 173 26.14 8.68 -4.84
CA ALA A 173 26.56 7.92 -6.01
C ALA A 173 25.81 8.33 -7.28
N VAL A 174 24.49 8.54 -7.19
CA VAL A 174 23.68 9.02 -8.32
C VAL A 174 24.12 10.40 -8.77
N CYS A 175 24.35 11.34 -7.85
CA CYS A 175 24.83 12.67 -8.20
C CYS A 175 26.22 12.63 -8.85
N GLN A 176 27.14 11.85 -8.31
CA GLN A 176 28.48 11.68 -8.88
C GLN A 176 28.41 11.09 -10.29
N ILE A 177 27.72 9.96 -10.47
CA ILE A 177 27.61 9.29 -11.77
C ILE A 177 26.88 10.17 -12.78
N ALA A 178 25.84 10.90 -12.39
CA ALA A 178 25.15 11.83 -13.28
C ALA A 178 26.09 12.94 -13.77
N ASN A 179 26.90 13.51 -12.86
CA ASN A 179 27.89 14.53 -13.20
C ASN A 179 28.97 13.98 -14.16
N ASP A 180 29.52 12.80 -13.88
CA ASP A 180 30.52 12.15 -14.74
C ASP A 180 29.99 11.87 -16.15
N MET A 181 28.70 11.56 -16.26
CA MET A 181 28.02 11.26 -17.52
C MET A 181 27.49 12.51 -18.23
N GLY A 182 27.60 13.70 -17.61
CA GLY A 182 27.05 14.95 -18.14
C GLY A 182 25.52 14.96 -18.22
N TRP A 183 24.84 14.26 -17.31
CA TRP A 183 23.38 14.19 -17.26
C TRP A 183 22.79 15.25 -16.34
N ASP A 184 21.63 15.78 -16.74
CA ASP A 184 20.83 16.63 -15.87
C ASP A 184 20.32 15.80 -14.66
N SER A 185 20.74 16.21 -13.47
CA SER A 185 20.29 15.65 -12.20
C SER A 185 19.28 16.58 -11.51
N LEU A 186 18.70 16.12 -10.41
CA LEU A 186 17.85 16.94 -9.55
C LEU A 186 18.67 18.06 -8.89
N LEU A 187 18.09 19.25 -8.79
CA LEU A 187 18.68 20.38 -8.09
C LEU A 187 18.73 20.11 -6.58
N THR A 188 19.62 20.79 -5.85
CA THR A 188 19.71 20.67 -4.38
C THR A 188 18.37 20.95 -3.69
N SER A 189 17.61 21.94 -4.16
CA SER A 189 16.27 22.26 -3.63
C SER A 189 15.24 21.17 -3.93
N GLU A 190 15.39 20.45 -5.04
CA GLU A 190 14.51 19.33 -5.41
C GLU A 190 14.83 18.10 -4.57
N TRP A 191 16.11 17.82 -4.31
CA TRP A 191 16.54 16.79 -3.37
C TRP A 191 16.02 17.05 -1.95
N GLN A 192 16.14 18.30 -1.46
CA GLN A 192 15.61 18.68 -0.15
C GLN A 192 14.09 18.48 -0.08
N LYS A 193 13.37 18.89 -1.12
CA LYS A 193 11.93 18.70 -1.19
C LYS A 193 11.55 17.23 -1.24
N LEU A 194 12.32 16.41 -1.95
CA LEU A 194 12.13 14.97 -2.02
C LEU A 194 12.33 14.30 -0.64
N SER A 195 13.33 14.75 0.13
CA SER A 195 13.52 14.34 1.52
C SER A 195 12.32 14.73 2.38
N SER A 196 11.79 15.96 2.26
CA SER A 196 10.58 16.34 3.00
C SER A 196 9.35 15.53 2.63
N VAL A 197 9.19 15.14 1.35
CA VAL A 197 8.12 14.22 0.93
C VAL A 197 8.32 12.83 1.53
N HIS A 198 9.56 12.34 1.57
CA HIS A 198 9.89 11.08 2.23
C HIS A 198 9.50 11.11 3.71
N ASP A 199 9.89 12.16 4.44
CA ASP A 199 9.66 12.27 5.87
C ASP A 199 8.17 12.41 6.21
N LEU A 200 7.40 13.10 5.34
CA LEU A 200 5.94 13.15 5.45
C LEU A 200 5.31 11.74 5.36
N LEU A 201 5.78 10.92 4.41
CA LEU A 201 5.18 9.61 4.10
C LEU A 201 5.75 8.44 4.92
N LEU A 202 6.89 8.62 5.58
CA LEU A 202 7.59 7.54 6.29
C LEU A 202 6.69 6.89 7.35
N PRO A 203 6.02 7.64 8.27
CA PRO A 203 5.13 7.02 9.26
C PRO A 203 3.97 6.27 8.62
N PHE A 204 3.42 6.77 7.51
CA PHE A 204 2.37 6.06 6.76
C PHE A 204 2.86 4.71 6.24
N ALA A 205 4.10 4.66 5.72
CA ALA A 205 4.70 3.42 5.22
C ALA A 205 4.97 2.42 6.35
N GLU A 206 5.48 2.89 7.49
CA GLU A 206 5.78 2.04 8.66
C GLU A 206 4.51 1.47 9.30
N HIS A 207 3.49 2.32 9.50
CA HIS A 207 2.19 1.88 10.01
C HIS A 207 1.50 0.93 9.03
N THR A 208 1.52 1.23 7.73
CA THR A 208 0.96 0.33 6.72
C THR A 208 1.66 -1.03 6.75
N LYS A 209 2.99 -1.06 6.80
CA LYS A 209 3.76 -2.31 6.87
C LYS A 209 3.47 -3.09 8.15
N THR A 210 3.32 -2.40 9.27
CA THR A 210 3.02 -3.01 10.56
C THR A 210 1.61 -3.59 10.57
N LEU A 211 0.62 -2.84 10.10
CA LEU A 211 -0.79 -3.26 10.05
C LEU A 211 -1.05 -4.36 9.00
N GLN A 212 -0.21 -4.45 7.96
CA GLN A 212 -0.25 -5.52 6.97
C GLN A 212 0.41 -6.82 7.42
N SER A 213 1.08 -6.85 8.58
CA SER A 213 1.70 -8.08 9.09
C SER A 213 0.65 -9.06 9.59
N ASP A 214 0.81 -10.33 9.23
CA ASP A 214 -0.07 -11.45 9.64
C ASP A 214 -0.11 -11.65 11.17
N THR A 215 0.84 -11.08 11.91
CA THR A 215 0.93 -11.19 13.38
C THR A 215 0.33 -10.00 14.13
N THR A 216 -0.15 -8.99 13.41
CA THR A 216 -0.57 -7.72 14.03
C THR A 216 -2.01 -7.77 14.51
N SER A 217 -2.25 -7.28 15.73
CA SER A 217 -3.57 -7.15 16.32
C SER A 217 -4.27 -5.88 15.81
N MET A 218 -5.59 -5.95 15.63
CA MET A 218 -6.46 -4.79 15.36
C MET A 218 -6.30 -3.67 16.40
N SER A 219 -5.82 -3.99 17.61
CA SER A 219 -5.54 -3.01 18.66
C SER A 219 -4.49 -1.97 18.30
N LEU A 220 -3.65 -2.21 17.28
CA LEU A 220 -2.64 -1.24 16.83
C LEU A 220 -3.19 -0.19 15.87
N VAL A 221 -4.42 -0.37 15.35
CA VAL A 221 -5.03 0.56 14.38
C VAL A 221 -5.31 1.92 15.02
N VAL A 222 -5.90 1.95 16.21
CA VAL A 222 -6.22 3.20 16.91
C VAL A 222 -4.95 3.98 17.31
N PRO A 223 -3.92 3.36 17.92
CA PRO A 223 -2.64 4.01 18.15
C PRO A 223 -1.98 4.54 16.87
N ALA A 224 -1.97 3.76 15.79
CA ALA A 224 -1.41 4.18 14.50
C ALA A 224 -2.12 5.43 13.94
N LEU A 225 -3.44 5.50 14.06
CA LEU A 225 -4.22 6.67 13.64
C LEU A 225 -3.86 7.92 14.44
N PHE A 226 -3.81 7.82 15.77
CA PHE A 226 -3.43 8.96 16.61
C PHE A 226 -2.00 9.43 16.33
N ASP A 227 -1.07 8.49 16.14
CA ASP A 227 0.32 8.79 15.80
C ASP A 227 0.43 9.50 14.44
N LEU A 228 -0.30 9.02 13.42
CA LEU A 228 -0.36 9.67 12.10
C LEU A 228 -0.99 11.07 12.17
N LEU A 229 -2.03 11.27 12.97
CA LEU A 229 -2.64 12.60 13.16
C LEU A 229 -1.68 13.57 13.86
N SER A 230 -0.98 13.12 14.89
CA SER A 230 0.05 13.92 15.57
C SER A 230 1.15 14.30 14.60
N HIS A 231 1.70 13.32 13.87
CA HIS A 231 2.72 13.54 12.85
C HIS A 231 2.28 14.55 11.78
N LEU A 232 1.04 14.48 11.31
CA LEU A 232 0.50 15.43 10.34
C LEU A 232 0.47 16.86 10.88
N ASN A 233 0.01 17.07 12.13
CA ASN A 233 0.02 18.38 12.77
C ASN A 233 1.46 18.89 12.94
N ASP A 234 2.33 18.07 13.53
CA ASP A 234 3.71 18.42 13.83
C ASP A 234 4.48 18.73 12.54
N PHE A 235 4.26 17.95 11.48
CA PHE A 235 4.88 18.18 10.18
C PHE A 235 4.42 19.50 9.54
N ALA A 236 3.13 19.82 9.62
CA ALA A 236 2.59 21.05 9.04
C ALA A 236 3.13 22.31 9.74
N GLU A 237 3.33 22.27 11.06
CA GLU A 237 3.91 23.37 11.82
C GLU A 237 5.40 23.57 11.55
N ASN A 238 6.13 22.47 11.29
CA ASN A 238 7.60 22.49 11.18
C ASN A 238 8.13 22.52 9.74
N THR A 239 7.30 22.20 8.74
CA THR A 239 7.75 22.14 7.35
C THR A 239 7.98 23.53 6.75
N ARG A 240 9.03 23.65 5.94
CA ARG A 240 9.31 24.87 5.16
C ARG A 240 8.48 24.97 3.88
N TYR A 241 7.80 23.89 3.50
CA TYR A 241 7.06 23.75 2.25
C TYR A 241 5.55 23.90 2.51
N ARG A 242 5.00 25.08 2.23
CA ARG A 242 3.57 25.38 2.45
C ARG A 242 2.62 24.47 1.67
N ASP A 243 3.05 24.01 0.51
CA ASP A 243 2.33 23.03 -0.31
C ASP A 243 2.31 21.64 0.32
N LEU A 244 3.36 21.25 1.06
CA LEU A 244 3.33 20.02 1.85
C LEU A 244 2.48 20.15 3.12
N ALA A 245 2.43 21.35 3.72
CA ALA A 245 1.51 21.62 4.82
C ALA A 245 0.04 21.58 4.35
N ALA A 246 -0.27 22.03 3.13
CA ALA A 246 -1.62 21.96 2.57
C ALA A 246 -2.14 20.52 2.43
N LEU A 247 -1.26 19.55 2.16
CA LEU A 247 -1.58 18.12 2.10
C LEU A 247 -2.17 17.58 3.41
N GLU A 248 -1.82 18.17 4.55
CA GLU A 248 -2.35 17.78 5.86
C GLU A 248 -3.89 17.84 5.88
N ASN A 249 -4.45 18.97 5.46
CA ASN A 249 -5.90 19.19 5.45
C ASN A 249 -6.59 18.27 4.45
N GLU A 250 -5.97 18.00 3.31
CA GLU A 250 -6.51 17.07 2.33
C GLU A 250 -6.50 15.62 2.87
N ILE A 251 -5.40 15.17 3.47
CA ILE A 251 -5.28 13.81 4.04
C ILE A 251 -6.27 13.62 5.20
N LYS A 252 -6.47 14.64 6.04
CA LYS A 252 -7.46 14.62 7.13
C LYS A 252 -8.91 14.61 6.63
N SER A 253 -9.18 15.23 5.48
CA SER A 253 -10.53 15.33 4.91
C SER A 253 -11.05 14.03 4.29
N GLU A 254 -10.17 13.05 4.10
CA GLU A 254 -10.50 11.82 3.37
C GLU A 254 -11.33 10.85 4.23
N PRO A 255 -12.42 10.29 3.68
CA PRO A 255 -13.40 9.50 4.45
C PRO A 255 -12.82 8.24 5.10
N ALA A 256 -11.70 7.73 4.59
CA ALA A 256 -10.95 6.63 5.18
C ALA A 256 -10.40 6.94 6.59
N PHE A 257 -9.99 8.19 6.84
CA PHE A 257 -9.58 8.67 8.17
C PHE A 257 -10.80 8.86 9.09
N CYS A 258 -11.92 9.35 8.54
CA CYS A 258 -13.16 9.55 9.28
C CYS A 258 -13.86 8.24 9.71
N LEU A 259 -13.78 7.18 8.90
CA LEU A 259 -14.47 5.91 9.19
C LEU A 259 -13.96 5.19 10.45
N HIS A 260 -12.71 5.42 10.88
CA HIS A 260 -12.17 4.81 12.10
C HIS A 260 -12.27 5.69 13.36
N LEU A 261 -12.58 6.98 13.21
CA LEU A 261 -12.85 7.87 14.34
C LEU A 261 -14.32 7.81 14.80
N GLY A 262 -15.18 7.07 14.09
CA GLY A 262 -16.56 6.79 14.46
C GLY A 262 -16.70 5.77 15.60
N PHE A 263 -16.00 5.97 16.72
CA PHE A 263 -16.45 5.42 18.00
C PHE A 263 -17.63 6.27 18.49
N ASN A 264 -18.85 5.80 18.16
CA ASN A 264 -20.16 6.16 18.71
C ASN A 264 -20.39 7.58 19.25
N ARG A 265 -21.42 8.23 18.69
CA ARG A 265 -22.57 8.59 19.52
C ARG A 265 -23.79 7.84 19.06
#